data_AF-A0A842W261-F1
#
_entry.id   AF-A0A842W261-F1
#
_cell.length_a   1.000
_cell.length_b   1.000
_cell.length_c   1.000
_cell.angle_alpha   90.00
_cell.angle_beta   90.00
_cell.angle_gamma   90.00
#
_symmetry.space_group_name_H-M   'P 1'
#
loop_
_entity.id
_entity.type
_entity.pdbx_description
1 polymer ?
#
loop_
_entity_poly.entity_id
_entity_poly.type
_entity_poly.pdbx_seq_one_letter_code
_entity_poly.pdbx_strand_id
1 'polypeptide(L)'
;MSRRYYGIKNVNLTTTQRADLLDALKAWGDNAAPNACNRNHWRLRLDNDAIVFEANWDTSEWTLDSVKAKLGQIFGVNPDNIGHTTNAGYAYGYLVTFSYGGTNYVRMIAFGGVSSTYADSHAAVLQFLSDNAAAWEPETL
;
A
#
# COMPACT_ATOMS: atom_id res chain seq x y z
N MET A 1 -13.82 -7.95 8.24
CA MET A 1 -13.24 -8.04 6.88
C MET A 1 -13.89 -7.03 5.94
N SER A 2 -13.10 -6.06 5.46
CA SER A 2 -13.53 -5.02 4.52
C SER A 2 -12.51 -4.94 3.39
N ARG A 3 -12.86 -5.47 2.21
CA ARG A 3 -12.01 -5.38 1.02
C ARG A 3 -11.83 -3.91 0.62
N ARG A 4 -10.59 -3.46 0.45
CA ARG A 4 -10.24 -2.08 0.08
C ARG A 4 -8.98 -2.04 -0.76
N TYR A 5 -8.81 -0.93 -1.47
CA TYR A 5 -7.58 -0.66 -2.21
C TYR A 5 -6.56 0.11 -1.39
N TYR A 6 -5.31 -0.34 -1.46
CA TYR A 6 -4.16 0.30 -0.84
C TYR A 6 -3.04 0.48 -1.85
N GLY A 7 -2.30 1.57 -1.75
CA GLY A 7 -1.16 1.88 -2.61
C GLY A 7 0.11 1.97 -1.79
N ILE A 8 1.23 1.53 -2.35
CA ILE A 8 2.55 1.68 -1.75
C ILE A 8 3.49 2.23 -2.81
N LYS A 9 4.24 3.27 -2.46
CA LYS A 9 5.21 3.92 -3.33
C LYS A 9 6.57 3.93 -2.64
N ASN A 10 7.57 3.46 -3.35
CA ASN A 10 8.96 3.65 -3.00
C ASN A 10 9.31 5.14 -3.07
N VAL A 11 10.09 5.61 -2.09
CA VAL A 11 10.68 6.95 -2.10
C VAL A 11 12.20 6.85 -2.14
N ASN A 12 12.79 6.06 -1.25
CA ASN A 12 14.26 5.94 -1.10
C ASN A 12 14.74 4.53 -0.71
N LEU A 13 13.92 3.48 -0.87
CA LEU A 13 14.40 2.11 -0.70
C LEU A 13 15.33 1.73 -1.85
N THR A 14 16.35 0.94 -1.53
CA THR A 14 17.16 0.26 -2.54
C THR A 14 16.34 -0.79 -3.28
N THR A 15 16.82 -1.24 -4.44
CA THR A 15 16.15 -2.30 -5.22
C THR A 15 15.87 -3.55 -4.38
N THR A 16 16.82 -3.99 -3.56
CA THR A 16 16.65 -5.17 -2.68
C THR A 16 15.61 -4.91 -1.61
N GLN A 17 15.73 -3.80 -0.87
CA GLN A 17 14.76 -3.46 0.17
C GLN A 17 13.33 -3.31 -0.37
N ARG A 18 13.21 -2.80 -1.60
CA ARG A 18 11.93 -2.70 -2.30
C ARG A 18 11.37 -4.08 -2.63
N ALA A 19 12.19 -5.01 -3.12
CA ALA A 19 11.76 -6.38 -3.37
C ALA A 19 11.30 -7.07 -2.07
N ASP A 20 12.08 -6.95 -0.99
CA ASP A 20 11.74 -7.50 0.33
C ASP A 20 10.40 -6.96 0.86
N LEU A 21 10.18 -5.65 0.71
CA LEU A 21 8.92 -5.00 1.07
C LEU A 21 7.76 -5.57 0.25
N LEU A 22 7.90 -5.61 -1.09
CA LEU A 22 6.84 -6.08 -1.98
C LEU A 22 6.46 -7.53 -1.67
N ASP A 23 7.42 -8.41 -1.46
CA ASP A 23 7.15 -9.82 -1.18
C ASP A 23 6.51 -10.02 0.19
N ALA A 24 6.97 -9.28 1.21
CA ALA A 24 6.34 -9.30 2.52
C ALA A 24 4.88 -8.82 2.51
N LEU A 25 4.57 -7.81 1.70
CA LEU A 25 3.21 -7.26 1.56
C LEU A 25 2.28 -8.20 0.78
N LYS A 26 2.77 -8.81 -0.32
CA LYS A 26 2.01 -9.82 -1.06
C LYS A 26 1.61 -10.97 -0.13
N ALA A 27 2.55 -11.43 0.69
CA ALA A 27 2.32 -12.49 1.67
C ALA A 27 1.40 -12.09 2.85
N TRP A 28 1.24 -10.79 3.13
CA TRP A 28 0.44 -10.31 4.25
C TRP A 28 -1.07 -10.33 3.98
N GLY A 29 -1.50 -10.35 2.71
CA GLY A 29 -2.92 -10.55 2.39
C GLY A 29 -3.38 -12.00 2.55
N ASP A 30 -4.69 -12.23 2.56
CA ASP A 30 -5.24 -13.58 2.48
C ASP A 30 -4.95 -14.18 1.10
N ASN A 31 -3.95 -15.06 1.01
CA ASN A 31 -3.59 -15.74 -0.24
C ASN A 31 -4.19 -17.15 -0.33
N ALA A 32 -4.76 -17.66 0.76
CA ALA A 32 -5.24 -19.03 0.89
C ALA A 32 -6.77 -19.15 0.81
N ALA A 33 -7.48 -18.02 0.65
CA ALA A 33 -8.94 -18.02 0.51
C ALA A 33 -9.42 -19.05 -0.54
N PRO A 34 -10.45 -19.86 -0.23
CA PRO A 34 -11.01 -20.83 -1.18
C PRO A 34 -11.52 -20.15 -2.45
N ASN A 35 -12.14 -18.97 -2.30
CA ASN A 35 -12.61 -18.17 -3.41
C ASN A 35 -11.49 -17.27 -3.92
N ALA A 36 -11.14 -17.40 -5.21
CA ALA A 36 -10.08 -16.61 -5.82
C ALA A 36 -10.32 -15.09 -5.74
N CYS A 37 -11.58 -14.65 -5.72
CA CYS A 37 -11.95 -13.25 -5.53
C CYS A 37 -11.67 -12.71 -4.13
N ASN A 38 -11.48 -13.58 -3.13
CA ASN A 38 -11.12 -13.16 -1.77
C ASN A 38 -9.61 -13.19 -1.54
N ARG A 39 -8.84 -13.66 -2.52
CA ARG A 39 -7.38 -13.67 -2.43
C ARG A 39 -6.83 -12.26 -2.63
N ASN A 40 -5.65 -11.99 -2.08
CA ASN A 40 -4.94 -10.75 -2.31
C ASN A 40 -4.66 -10.55 -3.81
N HIS A 41 -5.05 -9.41 -4.36
CA HIS A 41 -4.74 -9.04 -5.76
C HIS A 41 -3.85 -7.80 -5.76
N TRP A 42 -2.94 -7.72 -6.73
CA TRP A 42 -2.04 -6.58 -6.83
C TRP A 42 -1.68 -6.24 -8.26
N ARG A 43 -1.33 -4.97 -8.47
CA ARG A 43 -0.77 -4.43 -9.71
C ARG A 43 0.54 -3.73 -9.40
N LEU A 44 1.58 -4.01 -10.17
CA LEU A 44 2.87 -3.32 -10.09
C LEU A 44 2.93 -2.19 -11.12
N ARG A 45 3.58 -1.10 -10.76
CA ARG A 45 3.99 -0.05 -11.70
C ARG A 45 5.12 -0.56 -12.58
N LEU A 46 5.25 -0.03 -13.79
CA LEU A 46 6.23 -0.49 -14.79
C LEU A 46 7.70 -0.45 -14.33
N ASP A 47 8.04 0.51 -13.47
CA ASP A 47 9.38 0.67 -12.90
C ASP A 47 9.57 -0.07 -11.55
N ASN A 48 8.55 -0.81 -11.11
CA ASN A 48 8.46 -1.45 -9.79
C ASN A 48 8.55 -0.49 -8.60
N ASP A 49 8.43 0.83 -8.79
CA ASP A 49 8.49 1.81 -7.69
C ASP A 49 7.15 2.03 -6.99
N ALA A 50 6.09 1.40 -7.47
CA ALA A 50 4.82 1.39 -6.78
C ALA A 50 4.04 0.10 -6.99
N ILE A 51 3.19 -0.22 -6.02
CA ILE A 51 2.25 -1.33 -6.07
C ILE A 51 0.89 -0.85 -5.55
N VAL A 52 -0.17 -1.36 -6.16
CA VAL A 52 -1.54 -1.23 -5.66
C VAL A 52 -2.02 -2.62 -5.28
N PHE A 53 -2.62 -2.74 -4.11
CA PHE A 53 -3.25 -3.95 -3.60
C PHE A 53 -4.75 -3.76 -3.50
N GLU A 54 -5.51 -4.77 -3.90
CA GLU A 54 -6.86 -4.99 -3.42
C GLU A 54 -6.77 -6.03 -2.30
N ALA A 55 -6.69 -5.54 -1.07
CA ALA A 55 -6.44 -6.40 0.08
C ALA A 55 -7.72 -6.60 0.88
N ASN A 56 -7.92 -7.85 1.34
CA ASN A 56 -8.95 -8.21 2.30
C ASN A 56 -8.38 -8.19 3.73
N TRP A 57 -7.78 -7.07 4.13
CA TRP A 57 -7.32 -6.88 5.50
C TRP A 57 -8.49 -6.53 6.42
N ASP A 58 -8.44 -6.97 7.68
CA ASP A 58 -9.30 -6.36 8.67
C ASP A 58 -8.82 -4.94 8.99
N THR A 59 -9.76 -4.04 9.25
CA THR A 59 -9.46 -2.67 9.66
C THR A 59 -8.61 -2.58 10.92
N SER A 60 -8.66 -3.60 11.79
CA SER A 60 -7.76 -3.71 12.95
C SER A 60 -6.33 -4.10 12.60
N GLU A 61 -6.12 -4.73 11.44
CA GLU A 61 -4.80 -5.19 10.98
C GLU A 61 -4.05 -4.10 10.21
N TRP A 62 -4.74 -3.04 9.81
CA TRP A 62 -4.20 -1.94 9.01
C TRP A 62 -4.24 -0.59 9.73
N THR A 63 -3.55 -0.55 10.88
CA THR A 63 -3.32 0.66 11.67
C THR A 63 -1.91 1.20 11.41
N LEU A 64 -1.63 2.44 11.83
CA LEU A 64 -0.28 3.00 11.75
C LEU A 64 0.72 2.11 12.50
N ASP A 65 0.34 1.61 13.68
CA ASP A 65 1.23 0.80 14.52
C ASP A 65 1.46 -0.59 13.93
N SER A 66 0.44 -1.23 13.37
CA SER A 66 0.62 -2.54 12.72
C SER A 66 1.49 -2.43 11.46
N VAL A 67 1.34 -1.34 10.69
CA VAL A 67 2.20 -1.07 9.53
C VAL A 67 3.65 -0.81 9.96
N LYS A 68 3.87 -0.01 11.02
CA LYS A 68 5.23 0.19 11.57
C LYS A 68 5.83 -1.12 12.08
N ALA A 69 5.06 -1.93 12.80
CA ALA A 69 5.49 -3.24 13.28
C ALA A 69 5.93 -4.12 12.11
N LYS A 70 5.15 -4.15 11.02
CA LYS A 70 5.48 -4.91 9.82
C LYS A 70 6.74 -4.39 9.13
N LEU A 71 6.87 -3.07 8.93
CA LEU A 71 8.07 -2.47 8.36
C LEU A 71 9.31 -2.74 9.23
N GLY A 72 9.14 -2.68 10.55
CA GLY A 72 10.18 -3.02 11.52
C GLY A 72 10.66 -4.47 11.39
N GLN A 73 9.70 -5.39 11.25
CA GLN A 73 10.00 -6.81 11.00
C GLN A 73 10.75 -7.00 9.67
N ILE A 74 10.31 -6.37 8.59
CA ILE A 74 10.90 -6.53 7.25
C ILE A 74 12.35 -6.03 7.23
N PHE A 75 12.59 -4.86 7.82
CA PHE A 75 13.89 -4.20 7.71
C PHE A 75 14.80 -4.38 8.94
N GLY A 76 14.37 -5.15 9.94
CA GLY A 76 15.13 -5.38 11.16
C GLY A 76 15.32 -4.12 12.01
N VAL A 77 14.33 -3.21 12.01
CA VAL A 77 14.38 -1.96 12.77
C VAL A 77 13.32 -1.94 13.88
N ASN A 78 13.61 -1.28 15.00
CA ASN A 78 12.61 -1.08 16.05
C ASN A 78 11.45 -0.21 15.48
N PRO A 79 10.18 -0.67 15.53
CA PRO A 79 9.02 0.09 15.07
C PRO A 79 8.90 1.51 15.66
N ASP A 80 9.36 1.71 16.90
CA ASP A 80 9.32 3.01 17.58
C ASP A 80 10.24 4.05 16.92
N ASN A 81 11.28 3.59 16.22
CA ASN A 81 12.21 4.45 15.48
C ASN A 81 11.67 4.83 14.09
N ILE A 82 10.52 4.26 13.68
CA ILE A 82 9.88 4.58 12.41
C ILE A 82 8.98 5.81 12.62
N GLY A 83 9.47 6.96 12.14
CA GLY A 83 8.70 8.18 12.06
C GLY A 83 7.62 8.08 10.99
N HIS A 84 6.57 8.90 11.12
CA HIS A 84 5.53 8.98 10.10
C HIS A 84 4.93 10.38 10.04
N THR A 85 4.40 10.74 8.87
CA THR A 85 3.54 11.91 8.67
C THR A 85 2.33 11.48 7.87
N THR A 86 1.20 12.15 8.12
CA THR A 86 -0.09 11.80 7.50
C THR A 86 -0.62 12.99 6.71
N ASN A 87 -1.16 12.73 5.53
CA ASN A 87 -1.88 13.71 4.72
C ASN A 87 -3.26 13.16 4.37
N ALA A 88 -4.27 13.63 5.11
CA ALA A 88 -5.66 13.26 4.88
C ALA A 88 -6.28 13.97 3.66
N GLY A 89 -5.66 15.05 3.15
CA GLY A 89 -6.11 15.82 1.99
C GLY A 89 -5.43 15.39 0.69
N TYR A 90 -4.82 14.20 0.64
CA TYR A 90 -4.28 13.68 -0.60
C TYR A 90 -5.42 13.33 -1.56
N ALA A 91 -5.29 13.71 -2.85
CA ALA A 91 -6.40 13.71 -3.81
C ALA A 91 -7.13 12.36 -3.95
N TYR A 92 -6.46 11.25 -3.65
CA TYR A 92 -6.98 9.90 -3.81
C TYR A 92 -7.34 9.21 -2.48
N GLY A 93 -7.18 9.87 -1.34
CA GLY A 93 -7.49 9.31 -0.02
C GLY A 93 -6.49 9.70 1.06
N TYR A 94 -6.20 8.77 1.97
CA TYR A 94 -5.32 9.03 3.11
C TYR A 94 -3.90 8.56 2.81
N LEU A 95 -2.94 9.47 2.83
CA LEU A 95 -1.53 9.18 2.57
C LEU A 95 -0.73 9.18 3.87
N VAL A 96 0.10 8.16 4.08
CA VAL A 96 1.09 8.09 5.15
C VAL A 96 2.47 8.03 4.53
N THR A 97 3.39 8.87 5.00
CA THR A 97 4.81 8.80 4.65
C THR A 97 5.59 8.28 5.85
N PHE A 98 6.28 7.15 5.69
CA PHE A 98 7.14 6.55 6.71
C PHE A 98 8.59 6.99 6.52
N SER A 99 9.25 7.28 7.64
CA SER A 99 10.61 7.78 7.69
C SER A 99 11.45 7.04 8.73
N TYR A 100 12.76 7.00 8.52
CA TYR A 100 13.72 6.43 9.45
C TYR A 100 14.99 7.30 9.44
N GLY A 101 15.51 7.64 10.62
CA GLY A 101 16.67 8.54 10.73
C GLY A 101 16.48 9.90 10.05
N GLY A 102 15.25 10.41 9.99
CA GLY A 102 14.91 11.68 9.32
C GLY A 102 14.70 11.61 7.81
N THR A 103 14.91 10.43 7.19
CA THR A 103 14.73 10.24 5.73
C THR A 103 13.43 9.52 5.44
N ASN A 104 12.66 10.00 4.45
CA ASN A 104 11.44 9.33 3.98
C ASN A 104 11.80 8.14 3.09
N TYR A 105 11.17 6.98 3.30
CA TYR A 105 11.48 5.75 2.54
C TYR A 105 10.30 5.20 1.76
N VAL A 106 9.12 5.21 2.35
CA VAL A 106 7.91 4.58 1.79
C VAL A 106 6.72 5.50 2.01
N ARG A 107 5.85 5.56 1.00
CA ARG A 107 4.52 6.15 1.13
C ARG A 107 3.47 5.08 0.98
N MET A 108 2.45 5.13 1.81
CA MET A 108 1.30 4.22 1.76
C MET A 108 0.02 5.04 1.62
N ILE A 109 -0.89 4.56 0.79
CA ILE A 109 -2.15 5.21 0.45
C ILE A 109 -3.27 4.26 0.85
N ALA A 110 -4.23 4.73 1.63
CA ALA A 110 -5.55 4.11 1.75
C ALA A 110 -6.49 4.85 0.79
N PHE A 111 -6.81 4.22 -0.34
CA PHE A 111 -7.62 4.85 -1.39
C PHE A 111 -9.06 5.07 -0.89
N GLY A 112 -9.61 6.25 -1.16
CA GLY A 112 -10.92 6.66 -0.64
C GLY A 112 -10.93 7.04 0.85
N GLY A 113 -9.83 6.82 1.58
CA GLY A 113 -9.69 7.18 3.00
C GLY A 113 -9.71 5.97 3.96
N VAL A 114 -9.38 6.21 5.24
CA VAL A 114 -9.22 5.16 6.26
C VAL A 114 -10.53 4.44 6.65
N SER A 115 -11.68 5.05 6.34
CA SER A 115 -13.02 4.50 6.63
C SER A 115 -13.86 4.28 5.38
N SER A 116 -13.22 4.25 4.21
CA SER A 116 -13.91 4.14 2.93
C SER A 116 -14.66 2.81 2.80
N THR A 117 -15.72 2.78 1.98
CA THR A 117 -16.28 1.51 1.51
C THR A 117 -15.37 0.90 0.44
N TYR A 118 -15.64 -0.34 0.06
CA TYR A 118 -15.00 -0.96 -1.10
C TYR A 118 -15.20 -0.10 -2.35
N ALA A 119 -16.43 0.32 -2.64
CA ALA A 119 -16.78 1.10 -3.81
C ALA A 119 -16.05 2.45 -3.87
N ASP A 120 -15.95 3.15 -2.74
CA ASP A 120 -15.22 4.43 -2.65
C ASP A 120 -13.73 4.23 -2.91
N SER A 121 -13.13 3.19 -2.31
CA SER A 121 -11.71 2.88 -2.52
C SER A 121 -11.42 2.44 -3.96
N HIS A 122 -12.38 1.74 -4.58
CA HIS A 122 -12.30 1.30 -5.97
C HIS A 122 -12.35 2.51 -6.92
N ALA A 123 -13.33 3.40 -6.76
CA ALA A 123 -13.42 4.60 -7.59
C ALA A 123 -12.15 5.46 -7.47
N ALA A 124 -11.63 5.63 -6.25
CA ALA A 124 -10.41 6.40 -6.01
C ALA A 124 -9.15 5.78 -6.64
N VAL A 125 -9.02 4.43 -6.62
CA VAL A 125 -7.87 3.77 -7.26
C VAL A 125 -7.96 3.82 -8.78
N LEU A 126 -9.16 3.72 -9.36
CA LEU A 126 -9.34 3.87 -10.81
C LEU A 126 -8.98 5.29 -11.26
N GLN A 127 -9.40 6.31 -10.52
CA GLN A 127 -9.00 7.70 -10.80
C GLN A 127 -7.47 7.86 -10.70
N PHE A 128 -6.85 7.29 -9.66
CA PHE A 128 -5.40 7.31 -9.51
C PHE A 128 -4.69 6.65 -10.70
N LEU A 129 -5.14 5.47 -11.13
CA LEU A 129 -4.55 4.77 -12.26
C LEU A 129 -4.76 5.52 -13.57
N SER A 130 -5.95 6.10 -13.78
CA SER A 130 -6.27 6.93 -14.95
C SER A 130 -5.35 8.15 -15.05
N ASP A 131 -5.21 8.91 -13.95
CA ASP A 131 -4.35 10.10 -13.90
C ASP A 131 -2.86 9.76 -14.07
N ASN A 132 -2.46 8.51 -13.84
CA ASN A 132 -1.07 8.05 -13.88
C ASN A 132 -0.85 6.99 -14.98
N ALA A 133 -1.74 6.87 -15.96
CA ALA A 133 -1.80 5.73 -16.89
C ALA A 133 -0.46 5.41 -17.58
N ALA A 134 0.31 6.43 -17.97
CA ALA A 134 1.61 6.27 -18.63
C ALA A 134 2.62 5.45 -17.80
N ALA A 135 2.52 5.46 -16.47
CA ALA A 135 3.45 4.76 -15.58
C ALA A 135 3.02 3.32 -15.22
N TRP A 136 1.76 2.94 -15.46
CA TRP A 136 1.18 1.69 -14.96
C TRP A 136 0.76 0.70 -16.06
N GLU A 137 1.00 1.03 -17.33
CA GLU A 137 0.44 0.43 -18.56
C GLU A 137 -0.96 0.96 -18.92
N PRO A 138 -1.25 1.18 -20.22
CA PRO A 138 -2.61 1.43 -20.68
C PRO A 138 -3.49 0.24 -20.30
N GLU A 139 -4.70 0.48 -19.79
CA GLU A 139 -5.72 -0.57 -19.74
C GLU A 139 -5.92 -1.06 -21.17
N THR A 140 -5.45 -2.26 -21.49
CA THR A 140 -5.93 -2.97 -22.67
C THR A 140 -7.39 -3.30 -22.39
N LEU A 141 -8.29 -2.48 -22.92
CA LEU A 141 -9.72 -2.74 -23.03
C LEU A 141 -9.97 -4.06 -23.78
#